data_AF-A0A349X4X4-F1
#
_entry.id   AF-A0A349X4X4-F1
#
_cell.length_a   1.000
_cell.length_b   1.000
_cell.length_c   1.000
_cell.angle_alpha   90.00
_cell.angle_beta   90.00
_cell.angle_gamma   90.00
#
_symmetry.space_group_name_H-M   'P 1'
#
loop_
_entity.id
_entity.type
_entity.pdbx_description
1 polymer ?
#
loop_
_entity_poly.entity_id
_entity_poly.type
_entity_poly.pdbx_seq_one_letter_code
_entity_poly.pdbx_strand_id
1 'polypeptide(L)' 'RGIMVNRAWGAPSQQLHERHDASDFENTTQDKLNPEKSEG' A
#
# COMPACT_ATOMS: atom_id res chain seq x y z
N ARG A 1 0.32 -19.61 -2.60
CA ARG A 1 1.09 -18.35 -2.51
C ARG A 1 0.08 -17.25 -2.20
N GLY A 2 0.24 -16.50 -1.10
CA GLY A 2 -0.75 -15.50 -0.73
C GLY A 2 -0.89 -14.46 -1.84
N ILE A 3 -2.10 -14.25 -2.36
CA ILE A 3 -2.35 -13.18 -3.31
C ILE A 3 -2.43 -11.91 -2.47
N MET A 4 -1.37 -11.10 -2.52
CA MET A 4 -1.39 -9.77 -1.90
C MET A 4 -2.44 -8.94 -2.65
N VAL A 5 -3.42 -8.41 -1.91
CA VAL A 5 -4.52 -7.59 -2.43
C VAL A 5 -4.46 -6.21 -1.80
N ASN A 6 -4.85 -5.19 -2.56
CA ASN A 6 -4.94 -3.83 -2.04
C ASN A 6 -6.14 -3.75 -1.09
N ARG A 7 -5.96 -3.12 0.08
CA ARG A 7 -7.06 -2.88 1.01
C ARG A 7 -7.29 -1.38 1.14
N ALA A 8 -8.51 -0.91 0.87
CA ALA A 8 -8.85 0.52 0.94
C ALA A 8 -8.94 1.08 2.38
N TRP A 9 -8.60 0.27 3.39
CA TRP A 9 -8.72 0.61 4.81
C TRP A 9 -7.65 -0.13 5.64
N GLY A 10 -7.37 0.36 6.85
CA GLY A 10 -6.31 -0.18 7.72
C GLY A 10 -4.94 0.44 7.45
N ALA A 11 -3.87 -0.31 7.69
CA ALA A 11 -2.50 0.21 7.62
C ALA A 11 -2.14 0.78 6.23
N PRO A 12 -1.56 1.99 6.13
CA PRO A 12 -1.19 2.59 4.84
C PRO A 12 -0.21 1.76 4.00
N SER A 13 0.59 0.91 4.63
CA SER A 13 1.48 -0.06 3.96
C SER A 13 0.76 -1.16 3.18
N GLN A 14 -0.56 -1.29 3.35
CA GLN A 14 -1.41 -2.21 2.58
C GLN A 14 -2.30 -1.50 1.55
N GLN A 15 -2.17 -0.18 1.43
CA GLN A 15 -3.03 0.63 0.56
C GLN A 15 -2.25 1.13 -0.66
N LEU A 16 -2.84 0.97 -1.85
CA LEU A 16 -2.37 1.50 -3.13
C LEU A 16 -3.51 2.30 -3.79
N HIS A 17 -3.19 3.45 -4.37
CA HIS A 17 -4.18 4.25 -5.11
C HIS A 17 -4.49 3.61 -6.47
N GLU A 18 -3.45 3.15 -7.14
CA GLU A 18 -3.49 2.43 -8.41
C GLU A 18 -2.55 1.22 -8.32
N ARG A 19 -2.93 0.10 -8.95
CA ARG A 19 -2.11 -1.13 -8.96
C ARG A 19 -2.06 -1.69 -10.37
N HIS A 20 -0.84 -1.90 -10.84
CA HIS A 20 -0.55 -2.55 -12.11
C HIS A 20 0.26 -3.83 -11.94
N ASP A 21 1.09 -3.92 -10.90
CA ASP A 21 1.95 -5.08 -10.63
C ASP A 21 1.94 -5.49 -9.13
N ALA A 22 2.63 -6.58 -8.78
CA ALA A 22 2.86 -6.96 -7.39
C ALA A 22 3.96 -6.10 -6.73
N SER A 23 4.95 -5.64 -7.50
CA SER A 23 6.05 -4.78 -7.04
C SER A 23 5.61 -3.39 -6.59
N ASP A 24 4.39 -2.96 -6.93
CA ASP A 24 3.80 -1.71 -6.43
C ASP A 24 3.70 -1.70 -4.89
N PHE A 25 3.47 -2.87 -4.27
CA PHE A 25 3.47 -2.96 -2.80
C PHE A 25 4.83 -2.63 -2.17
N GLU A 26 5.91 -2.78 -2.91
CA GLU A 26 7.26 -2.47 -2.44
C GLU A 26 7.62 -1.01 -2.66
N ASN A 27 7.00 -0.31 -3.63
CA ASN A 27 7.46 1.00 -4.08
C ASN A 27 6.45 2.14 -3.89
N THR A 28 5.15 1.88 -3.98
CA THR A 28 4.12 2.92 -4.14
C THR A 28 2.97 2.83 -3.13
N THR A 29 3.14 2.08 -2.04
CA THR A 29 2.15 2.02 -0.96
C THR A 29 1.95 3.38 -0.29
N GLN A 30 0.78 3.57 0.32
CA GLN A 30 0.36 4.88 0.81
C GLN A 30 1.25 5.43 1.93
N ASP A 31 1.89 4.57 2.73
CA ASP A 31 2.94 4.94 3.69
C ASP A 31 4.20 5.51 3.01
N LYS A 32 4.58 4.98 1.84
CA LYS A 32 5.76 5.47 1.09
C LYS A 32 5.48 6.79 0.40
N LEU A 33 4.28 6.94 -0.15
CA LEU A 33 3.85 8.16 -0.83
C LEU A 33 3.43 9.26 0.16
N ASN A 34 2.95 8.88 1.35
CA ASN A 34 2.53 9.79 2.40
C ASN A 34 2.94 9.23 3.78
N PRO A 35 4.21 9.43 4.19
CA PRO A 35 4.73 8.91 5.45
C PRO A 35 4.02 9.48 6.68
N GLU A 36 3.44 10.68 6.59
CA GLU A 36 2.67 11.27 7.70
C GLU A 36 1.39 10.48 8.02
N LYS A 37 0.86 9.70 7.07
CA LYS A 37 -0.29 8.81 7.34
C LYS A 37 0.09 7.51 8.03
N SER A 38 1.38 7.18 8.16
CA SER A 38 1.84 5.91 8.74
C SER A 38 1.77 5.87 10.27
N GLU A 39 1.66 7.03 10.92
CA GLU A 39 1.62 7.16 12.38
C GLU A 39 0.27 7.76 12.81
N GLY A 40 -0.67 6.87 13.19
CA GLY A 40 -1.98 7.22 13.74
C GLY A 40 -2.63 6.02 14.41
#